data_AF-A0AAJ5D638-F1
#
_entry.id   AF-A0AAJ5D638-F1
#
_cell.length_a   1.000
_cell.length_b   1.000
_cell.length_c   1.000
_cell.angle_alpha   90.00
_cell.angle_beta   90.00
_cell.angle_gamma   90.00
#
_symmetry.space_group_name_H-M   'P 1'
#
loop_
_entity.id
_entity.type
_entity.pdbx_description
1 polymer ?
#
loop_
_entity_poly.entity_id
_entity_poly.type
_entity_poly.pdbx_seq_one_letter_code
_entity_poly.pdbx_strand_id
1 'polypeptide(L)'
;MSLQTNRQYLQGAIGGREFLRRTQASLQLHRQFEPKTFRWEYQLYVQDKSPEYQAGFLDAIGAYMLITLEGVLVDLYGWEVLRVLESANRKK
;
A
#
# COMPACT_ATOMS: atom_id res chain seq x y z
N MET A 1 -7.50 16.11 6.77
CA MET A 1 -6.13 16.54 6.40
C MET A 1 -6.01 16.50 4.88
N SER A 2 -5.75 17.62 4.20
CA SER A 2 -5.54 17.60 2.76
C SER A 2 -4.21 16.89 2.45
N LEU A 3 -4.26 15.85 1.61
CA LEU A 3 -3.09 15.09 1.17
C LEU A 3 -2.10 15.92 0.35
N GLN A 4 -2.45 17.17 0.03
CA GLN A 4 -1.64 18.11 -0.73
C GLN A 4 -0.35 18.56 -0.01
N THR A 5 -0.14 18.22 1.28
CA THR A 5 1.00 18.77 2.03
C THR A 5 1.98 17.73 2.58
N ASN A 6 1.63 16.43 2.64
CA ASN A 6 2.48 15.46 3.33
C ASN A 6 3.25 14.53 2.39
N ARG A 7 4.40 15.00 1.90
CA ARG A 7 5.29 14.25 1.01
C ARG A 7 5.66 12.87 1.56
N GLN A 8 5.85 12.73 2.87
CA GLN A 8 6.22 11.46 3.49
C GLN A 8 5.07 10.46 3.45
N TYR A 9 3.83 10.91 3.70
CA TYR A 9 2.64 10.07 3.53
C TYR A 9 2.49 9.58 2.09
N LEU A 10 2.63 10.46 1.10
CA LEU A 10 2.53 10.09 -0.31
C LEU A 10 3.62 9.07 -0.70
N GLN A 11 4.84 9.24 -0.19
CA GLN A 11 5.93 8.27 -0.37
C GLN A 11 5.61 6.92 0.28
N GLY A 12 5.01 6.94 1.47
CA GLY A 12 4.51 5.74 2.15
C GLY A 12 3.51 4.98 1.29
N ALA A 13 2.50 5.68 0.78
CA ALA A 13 1.46 5.09 -0.06
C ALA A 13 2.00 4.48 -1.35
N ILE A 14 2.96 5.15 -2.00
CA ILE A 14 3.68 4.58 -3.15
C ILE A 14 4.46 3.33 -2.71
N GLY A 15 5.15 3.37 -1.58
CA GLY A 15 5.85 2.23 -1.01
C GLY A 15 4.95 1.02 -0.77
N GLY A 16 3.72 1.24 -0.28
CA GLY A 16 2.71 0.20 -0.09
C GLY A 16 2.31 -0.46 -1.40
N ARG A 17 2.06 0.32 -2.45
CA ARG A 17 1.80 -0.20 -3.80
C ARG A 17 2.98 -1.02 -4.35
N GLU A 18 4.20 -0.53 -4.19
CA GLU A 18 5.40 -1.25 -4.65
C GLU A 18 5.65 -2.56 -3.90
N PHE A 19 5.36 -2.59 -2.60
CA PHE A 19 5.34 -3.83 -1.83
C PHE A 19 4.33 -4.83 -2.40
N LEU A 20 3.08 -4.40 -2.64
CA LEU A 20 2.04 -5.25 -3.21
C LEU A 20 2.44 -5.77 -4.60
N ARG A 21 3.03 -4.92 -5.44
CA ARG A 21 3.50 -5.29 -6.79
C ARG A 21 4.56 -6.38 -6.75
N ARG A 22 5.59 -6.20 -5.90
CA ARG A 22 6.64 -7.22 -5.70
C ARG A 22 6.07 -8.51 -5.13
N THR A 23 5.12 -8.42 -4.21
CA THR A 23 4.46 -9.59 -3.61
C THR A 23 3.62 -10.35 -4.65
N GLN A 24 2.85 -9.65 -5.49
CA GLN A 24 2.08 -10.26 -6.57
C GLN A 24 3.00 -10.96 -7.59
N ALA A 25 4.09 -10.32 -8.00
CA ALA A 25 5.06 -10.91 -8.92
C ALA A 25 5.71 -12.17 -8.31
N SER A 26 6.12 -12.09 -7.04
CA SER A 26 6.68 -13.24 -6.31
C SER A 26 5.68 -14.40 -6.21
N LEU A 27 4.42 -14.13 -5.89
CA LEU A 27 3.36 -15.14 -5.85
C LEU A 27 3.11 -15.76 -7.23
N GLN A 28 3.14 -14.99 -8.31
CA GLN A 28 2.99 -15.51 -9.67
C GLN A 28 4.15 -16.45 -10.06
N LEU A 29 5.38 -16.10 -9.66
CA LEU A 29 6.58 -16.87 -9.97
C LEU A 29 6.71 -18.15 -9.13
N HIS A 30 6.51 -18.03 -7.82
CA HIS A 30 6.82 -19.09 -6.86
C HIS A 30 5.58 -19.87 -6.39
N ARG A 31 4.38 -19.30 -6.53
CA ARG A 31 3.09 -19.88 -6.05
C ARG A 31 3.09 -20.27 -4.57
N GLN A 32 3.92 -19.61 -3.77
CA GLN A 32 4.05 -19.88 -2.34
C GLN A 32 3.52 -18.71 -1.52
N PHE A 33 2.59 -19.00 -0.64
CA PHE A 33 2.10 -18.04 0.33
C PHE A 33 3.03 -18.01 1.55
N GLU A 34 3.63 -16.85 1.83
CA GLU A 34 4.47 -16.63 2.99
C GLU A 34 3.85 -15.57 3.92
N PRO A 35 3.17 -15.98 5.01
CA PRO A 35 2.48 -15.06 5.92
C PRO A 35 3.41 -14.00 6.55
N LYS A 36 4.70 -14.31 6.67
CA LYS A 36 5.71 -13.47 7.31
C LYS A 36 6.20 -12.32 6.43
N THR A 37 5.96 -12.36 5.11
CA THR A 37 6.52 -11.39 4.14
C THR A 37 6.13 -9.97 4.49
N PHE A 38 4.85 -9.74 4.81
CA PHE A 38 4.40 -8.40 5.19
C PHE A 38 5.03 -7.92 6.50
N ARG A 39 5.09 -8.78 7.52
CA ARG A 39 5.72 -8.46 8.80
C ARG A 39 7.20 -8.10 8.62
N TRP A 40 7.92 -8.85 7.80
CA TRP A 40 9.33 -8.59 7.51
C TRP A 40 9.54 -7.30 6.73
N GLU A 41 8.72 -7.02 5.72
CA GLU A 41 8.78 -5.74 5.01
C GLU A 41 8.60 -4.57 5.99
N TYR A 42 7.61 -4.69 6.87
CA TYR A 42 7.33 -3.65 7.85
C TYR A 42 8.51 -3.42 8.80
N GLN A 43 8.99 -4.49 9.44
CA GLN A 43 10.06 -4.42 10.44
C GLN A 43 11.39 -3.95 9.86
N LEU A 44 11.72 -4.35 8.62
CA LEU A 44 13.03 -4.06 8.02
C LEU A 44 13.07 -2.72 7.28
N TYR A 45 11.95 -2.27 6.70
CA TYR A 45 11.97 -1.14 5.76
C TYR A 45 11.00 -0.01 6.10
N VAL A 46 9.98 -0.25 6.91
CA VAL A 46 8.90 0.72 7.17
C VAL A 46 8.95 1.26 8.60
N GLN A 47 9.28 0.42 9.59
CA GLN A 47 9.22 0.75 11.01
C GLN A 47 10.10 1.95 11.39
N ASP A 48 11.26 2.12 10.75
CA ASP A 48 12.19 3.23 11.02
C ASP A 48 11.89 4.50 10.20
N LYS A 49 10.82 4.50 9.39
CA LYS A 49 10.36 5.66 8.63
C LYS A 49 9.49 6.57 9.50
N SER A 50 9.24 7.79 9.03
CA SER A 50 8.36 8.72 9.75
C SER A 50 6.96 8.15 9.95
N PRO A 51 6.23 8.57 11.01
CA PRO A 51 4.85 8.14 11.25
C PRO A 51 3.93 8.35 10.03
N GLU A 52 4.16 9.44 9.30
CA GLU A 52 3.44 9.80 8.09
C GLU A 52 3.67 8.78 6.98
N TYR A 53 4.91 8.36 6.77
CA TYR A 53 5.24 7.32 5.80
C TYR A 53 4.60 5.99 6.19
N GLN A 54 4.68 5.61 7.48
CA GLN A 54 4.06 4.38 7.97
C GLN A 54 2.54 4.40 7.73
N ALA A 55 1.88 5.52 8.03
CA ALA A 55 0.45 5.70 7.79
C ALA A 55 0.10 5.55 6.30
N GLY A 56 0.82 6.24 5.40
CA GLY A 56 0.58 6.13 3.97
C GLY A 56 0.78 4.70 3.43
N PHE A 57 1.82 4.02 3.90
CA PHE A 57 2.11 2.64 3.54
C PHE A 57 1.00 1.67 3.95
N LEU A 58 0.55 1.77 5.21
CA LEU A 58 -0.55 0.94 5.73
C LEU A 58 -1.89 1.27 5.08
N ASP A 59 -2.18 2.55 4.83
CA ASP A 59 -3.42 2.98 4.18
C ASP A 59 -3.51 2.47 2.73
N ALA A 60 -2.40 2.45 2.00
CA ALA A 60 -2.36 1.85 0.67
C ALA A 60 -2.70 0.34 0.71
N ILE A 61 -2.18 -0.40 1.70
CA ILE A 61 -2.50 -1.81 1.86
C ILE A 61 -3.95 -2.01 2.28
N GLY A 62 -4.46 -1.17 3.19
CA GLY A 62 -5.86 -1.17 3.59
C GLY A 62 -6.80 -0.91 2.41
N ALA A 63 -6.47 0.06 1.55
CA ALA A 63 -7.23 0.35 0.34
C ALA A 63 -7.24 -0.85 -0.62
N TYR A 64 -6.08 -1.47 -0.87
CA TYR A 64 -6.00 -2.68 -1.68
C TYR A 64 -6.86 -3.81 -1.11
N MET A 65 -6.78 -4.05 0.20
CA MET A 65 -7.55 -5.10 0.88
C MET A 65 -9.06 -4.86 0.73
N LEU A 66 -9.53 -3.64 0.97
CA LEU A 66 -10.95 -3.31 0.84
C LEU A 66 -11.46 -3.50 -0.59
N ILE A 67 -10.74 -2.99 -1.60
CA ILE A 67 -11.11 -3.16 -3.01
C ILE A 67 -11.13 -4.65 -3.40
N THR A 68 -10.13 -5.40 -2.94
CA THR A 68 -10.05 -6.84 -3.23
C THR A 68 -11.19 -7.62 -2.56
N LEU A 69 -11.58 -7.24 -1.34
CA LEU A 69 -12.71 -7.86 -0.62
C LEU A 69 -14.06 -7.57 -1.29
N GLU A 70 -14.18 -6.49 -2.06
CA GLU A 70 -15.34 -6.24 -2.94
C GLU A 70 -15.32 -7.12 -4.21
N GLY A 71 -14.33 -8.00 -4.38
CA GLY A 71 -14.17 -8.86 -5.55
C GLY A 71 -13.55 -8.15 -6.76
N VAL A 72 -13.05 -6.93 -6.58
CA VAL A 72 -12.44 -6.14 -7.66
C VAL A 72 -10.95 -6.47 -7.75
N LEU A 73 -10.53 -6.91 -8.94
CA LEU A 73 -9.11 -7.10 -9.25
C LEU A 73 -8.43 -5.74 -9.43
N VAL A 74 -7.38 -5.50 -8.64
CA VAL A 74 -6.57 -4.27 -8.74
C VAL A 74 -5.38 -4.52 -9.65
N ASP A 75 -5.27 -3.78 -10.76
CA ASP A 75 -4.03 -3.72 -11.54
C ASP A 75 -3.00 -2.85 -10.81
N LEU A 76 -2.11 -3.48 -10.04
CA LEU A 76 -1.09 -2.79 -9.25
C LEU A 76 -0.08 -1.97 -10.07
N TYR A 77 0.07 -2.23 -11.38
CA TYR A 77 0.99 -1.47 -12.24
C TYR A 77 0.36 -0.15 -12.69
N GLY A 78 -0.93 -0.17 -13.05
CA GLY A 78 -1.71 1.02 -13.38
C GLY A 78 -2.37 1.70 -12.18
N TRP A 79 -2.29 1.12 -10.98
CA TRP A 79 -3.08 1.59 -9.84
C TRP A 79 -2.65 2.98 -9.35
N GLU A 80 -3.55 3.95 -9.51
CA GLU A 80 -3.42 5.33 -9.01
C GLU A 80 -3.75 5.41 -7.51
N VAL A 81 -2.95 4.74 -6.67
CA VAL A 81 -3.17 4.63 -5.21
C VAL A 81 -3.39 5.99 -4.53
N LEU A 82 -2.67 7.03 -4.95
CA LEU A 82 -2.80 8.37 -4.36
C LEU A 82 -4.18 8.97 -4.62
N ARG A 83 -4.73 8.80 -5.83
CA ARG A 83 -6.08 9.30 -6.15
C ARG A 83 -7.16 8.56 -5.36
N VAL A 84 -6.98 7.26 -5.17
CA VAL A 84 -7.88 6.45 -4.33
C VAL A 84 -7.89 6.98 -2.90
N LEU A 85 -6.71 7.17 -2.29
CA LEU A 85 -6.60 7.69 -0.93
C LEU A 85 -7.12 9.14 -0.81
N GLU A 86 -6.90 9.97 -1.82
CA GLU A 86 -7.49 11.32 -1.92
C GLU A 86 -9.01 11.32 -1.98
N SER A 87 -9.60 10.38 -2.71
CA SER A 87 -11.05 10.24 -2.78
C SER A 87 -11.65 9.75 -1.45
N ALA A 88 -10.97 8.82 -0.76
CA ALA A 88 -11.41 8.28 0.51
C ALA A 88 -11.35 9.31 1.63
N ASN A 89 -10.28 10.11 1.68
CA ASN A 89 -10.09 11.15 2.70
C ASN A 89 -10.97 12.39 2.49
N ARG A 90 -11.55 12.59 1.30
CA ARG A 90 -12.58 13.63 1.05
C ARG A 90 -13.98 13.23 1.52
N LYS A 91 -14.23 11.92 1.69
CA LYS A 91 -15.52 11.39 2.14
C LYS A 91 -15.63 11.27 3.67
N LYS A 92 -14.55 11.58 4.40
CA LYS A 92 -14.52 11.74 5.86
C LYS A 92 -14.64 13.21 6.23
#